data_AF-A0AAU5RYS9-F1
#
_entry.id   AF-A0AAU5RYS9-F1
#
_cell.length_a   1.000
_cell.length_b   1.000
_cell.length_c   1.000
_cell.angle_alpha   90.00
_cell.angle_beta   90.00
_cell.angle_gamma   90.00
#
_symmetry.space_group_name_H-M   'P 1'
#
loop_
_entity.id
_entity.type
_entity.pdbx_description
1 polymer ?
#
loop_
_entity_poly.entity_id
_entity_poly.type
_entity_poly.pdbx_seq_one_letter_code
_entity_poly.pdbx_strand_id
1 'polypeptide(L)'
;MTNGSDDPDRIFVRSRWGDRRYVYNPYNPIGRALIAGTVLVAVVALFLLHRSSVRGASGDWSEKELRKAVTAATAELASDAEFGPGSVGYEEILQSGIAEAAHRDERGLTVALASAPPTSALVEGGPEQADYTVSADGTDTQLCLDVHALKRRMAMGYDSVTISVGEGACPAS
;
A
#
# COMPACT_ATOMS: atom_id res chain seq x y z
N MET A 1 -45.25 54.69 15.10
CA MET A 1 -43.82 54.41 15.41
C MET A 1 -43.69 52.92 15.67
N THR A 2 -43.34 52.14 14.65
CA THR A 2 -43.12 50.70 14.79
C THR A 2 -41.72 50.49 15.39
N ASN A 3 -41.66 49.92 16.60
CA ASN A 3 -40.40 49.59 17.26
C ASN A 3 -39.69 48.49 16.45
N GLY A 4 -38.71 48.88 15.63
CA GLY A 4 -37.95 48.02 14.72
C GLY A 4 -36.93 47.12 15.41
N SER A 5 -37.33 46.47 16.51
CA SER A 5 -36.46 45.61 17.32
C SER A 5 -36.62 44.11 17.04
N ASP A 6 -37.64 43.70 16.27
CA ASP A 6 -37.96 42.29 15.98
C ASP A 6 -37.96 42.05 14.47
N ASP A 7 -36.93 42.56 13.79
CA ASP A 7 -36.73 42.36 12.37
C ASP A 7 -35.95 41.04 12.14
N PRO A 8 -36.60 39.98 11.61
CA PRO A 8 -36.00 38.65 11.48
C PRO A 8 -34.81 38.64 10.52
N ASP A 9 -34.64 39.68 9.72
CA ASP A 9 -33.60 39.79 8.70
C ASP A 9 -32.25 40.25 9.27
N ARG A 10 -32.21 40.66 10.55
CA ARG A 10 -30.98 41.11 11.21
C ARG A 10 -30.14 39.94 11.73
N ILE A 11 -28.87 39.91 11.34
CA ILE A 11 -27.91 38.84 11.72
C ILE A 11 -27.47 38.99 13.18
N PHE A 12 -27.33 40.24 13.63
CA PHE A 12 -27.01 40.58 15.02
C PHE A 12 -28.11 41.47 15.60
N VAL A 13 -28.63 41.07 16.76
CA VAL A 13 -29.62 41.83 17.51
C VAL A 13 -28.99 42.33 18.81
N ARG A 14 -29.33 43.57 19.19
CA ARG A 14 -28.83 44.17 20.42
C ARG A 14 -29.48 43.50 21.62
N SER A 15 -28.67 42.98 22.54
CA SER A 15 -29.17 42.40 23.78
C SER A 15 -29.98 43.44 24.56
N ARG A 16 -31.19 43.06 24.98
CA ARG A 16 -32.05 43.89 25.87
C ARG A 16 -31.66 43.75 27.35
N TRP A 17 -30.76 42.82 27.68
CA TRP A 17 -30.42 42.50 29.06
C TRP A 17 -29.13 43.20 29.50
N GLY A 18 -29.29 44.46 29.90
CA GLY A 18 -28.32 45.26 30.68
C GLY A 18 -27.03 45.68 29.99
N ASP A 19 -26.52 44.88 29.06
CA ASP A 19 -25.26 45.13 28.40
C ASP A 19 -25.49 45.24 26.90
N ARG A 20 -25.04 46.35 26.29
CA ARG A 20 -25.36 46.76 24.91
C ARG A 20 -24.66 45.90 23.84
N ARG A 21 -24.38 44.64 24.14
CA ARG A 21 -23.65 43.71 23.27
C ARG A 21 -24.57 43.20 22.15
N TYR A 22 -23.98 42.97 20.98
CA TYR A 22 -24.65 42.35 19.85
C TYR A 22 -24.62 40.83 20.01
N VAL A 23 -25.77 40.18 19.94
CA VAL A 23 -25.93 38.73 20.04
C VAL A 23 -26.43 38.21 18.69
N TYR A 24 -25.95 37.04 18.29
CA TYR A 24 -26.42 36.36 17.08
C TYR A 24 -27.92 36.09 17.17
N ASN A 25 -28.66 36.41 16.10
CA ASN A 25 -30.08 36.11 16.02
C ASN A 25 -30.30 34.70 15.46
N PRO A 26 -30.73 33.72 16.30
CA PRO A 26 -30.96 32.35 15.83
C PRO A 26 -32.13 32.24 14.85
N TYR A 27 -32.97 33.27 14.74
CA TYR A 27 -34.12 33.30 13.82
C TYR A 27 -33.79 33.85 12.44
N ASN A 28 -32.54 34.27 12.18
CA ASN A 28 -32.15 34.78 10.87
C ASN A 28 -32.03 33.63 9.84
N PRO A 29 -32.83 33.65 8.75
CA PRO A 29 -32.84 32.56 7.77
C PRO A 29 -31.50 32.43 7.01
N ILE A 30 -30.83 33.55 6.75
CA ILE A 30 -29.52 33.59 6.07
C ILE A 30 -28.44 33.00 6.97
N GLY A 31 -28.45 33.37 8.25
CA GLY A 31 -27.52 32.83 9.24
C GLY A 31 -27.63 31.32 9.38
N ARG A 32 -28.85 30.77 9.41
CA ARG A 32 -29.08 29.33 9.47
C ARG A 32 -28.65 28.62 8.19
N ALA A 33 -28.93 29.21 7.04
CA ALA A 33 -28.52 28.66 5.74
C ALA A 33 -26.99 28.56 5.62
N LEU A 34 -26.25 29.58 6.09
CA LEU A 34 -24.80 29.55 6.10
C LEU A 34 -24.24 28.48 7.04
N ILE A 35 -24.77 28.36 8.26
CA ILE A 35 -24.35 27.31 9.21
C ILE A 35 -24.65 25.91 8.65
N ALA A 36 -25.84 25.69 8.10
CA ALA A 36 -26.19 24.42 7.49
C ALA A 36 -25.30 24.12 6.28
N GLY A 37 -25.02 25.13 5.45
CA GLY A 37 -24.14 25.02 4.30
C GLY A 37 -22.70 24.67 4.69
N THR A 38 -22.13 25.32 5.70
CA THR A 38 -20.76 25.01 6.15
C THR A 38 -20.67 23.60 6.74
N VAL A 39 -21.66 23.18 7.53
CA VAL A 39 -21.72 21.80 8.05
C VAL A 39 -21.83 20.79 6.91
N LEU A 40 -22.69 21.04 5.92
CA LEU A 40 -22.83 20.16 4.76
C LEU A 40 -21.53 20.06 3.95
N VAL A 41 -20.88 21.19 3.67
CA VAL A 41 -19.59 21.22 2.97
C VAL A 41 -18.52 20.48 3.78
N ALA A 42 -18.47 20.67 5.10
CA ALA A 42 -17.53 19.95 5.96
C ALA A 42 -17.78 18.44 5.94
N VAL A 43 -19.04 17.99 6.03
CA VAL A 43 -19.40 16.57 5.94
C VAL A 43 -19.04 15.98 4.57
N VAL A 44 -19.33 16.70 3.48
CA VAL A 44 -18.98 16.26 2.12
C VAL A 44 -17.46 16.21 1.95
N ALA A 45 -16.73 17.21 2.43
CA ALA A 45 -15.27 17.23 2.38
C ALA A 45 -14.68 16.06 3.19
N LEU A 46 -15.16 15.81 4.40
CA LEU A 46 -14.74 14.68 5.22
C LEU A 46 -15.08 13.34 4.57
N PHE A 47 -16.26 13.21 3.95
CA PHE A 47 -16.66 12.01 3.22
C PHE A 47 -15.78 11.77 1.99
N LEU A 48 -15.48 12.81 1.22
CA LEU A 48 -14.60 12.73 0.06
C LEU A 48 -13.17 12.39 0.48
N LEU A 49 -12.65 13.02 1.53
CA LEU A 49 -11.33 12.73 2.11
C LEU A 49 -11.27 11.28 2.62
N HIS A 50 -12.30 10.81 3.33
CA HIS A 50 -12.39 9.44 3.81
C HIS A 50 -12.43 8.44 2.64
N ARG A 51 -13.18 8.75 1.58
CA ARG A 51 -13.25 7.90 0.38
C ARG A 51 -11.94 7.92 -0.41
N SER A 52 -11.24 9.05 -0.48
CA SER A 52 -9.92 9.14 -1.13
C SER A 52 -8.82 8.49 -0.30
N SER A 53 -8.87 8.52 1.03
CA SER A 53 -7.95 7.71 1.85
C SER A 53 -8.24 6.21 1.72
N VAL A 54 -9.50 5.83 1.50
CA VAL A 54 -9.88 4.42 1.28
C VAL A 54 -9.67 3.96 -0.18
N ARG A 55 -9.52 4.88 -1.15
CA ARG A 55 -9.40 4.56 -2.59
C ARG A 55 -8.13 5.08 -3.27
N GLY A 56 -7.31 5.83 -2.56
CA GLY A 56 -6.07 6.45 -3.04
C GLY A 56 -4.95 6.47 -2.00
N ALA A 57 -5.17 5.91 -0.81
CA ALA A 57 -4.12 5.62 0.17
C ALA A 57 -4.01 4.12 0.53
N SER A 58 -4.79 3.23 -0.10
CA SER A 58 -4.44 1.81 -0.24
C SER A 58 -3.56 1.71 -1.50
N GLY A 59 -2.27 1.43 -1.42
CA GLY A 59 -1.81 0.08 -1.09
C GLY A 59 -1.96 -0.89 -2.28
N ASP A 60 -2.76 -0.55 -3.29
CA ASP A 60 -3.13 -1.47 -4.35
C ASP A 60 -2.03 -1.49 -5.43
N TRP A 61 -1.55 -2.68 -5.74
CA TRP A 61 -0.55 -2.95 -6.77
C TRP A 61 -1.22 -3.01 -8.13
N SER A 62 -0.68 -2.28 -9.10
CA SER A 62 -1.07 -2.49 -10.50
C SER A 62 -0.29 -3.67 -11.09
N GLU A 63 -0.91 -4.43 -11.99
CA GLU A 63 -0.25 -5.55 -12.69
C GLU A 63 1.11 -5.14 -13.28
N LYS A 64 1.15 -3.99 -13.97
CA LYS A 64 2.36 -3.50 -14.64
C LYS A 64 3.46 -3.14 -13.64
N GLU A 65 3.08 -2.59 -12.50
CA GLU A 65 3.98 -2.21 -11.42
C GLU A 65 4.55 -3.44 -10.73
N LEU A 66 3.70 -4.42 -10.40
CA LEU A 66 4.14 -5.70 -9.83
C LEU A 66 5.13 -6.40 -10.77
N ARG A 67 4.77 -6.54 -12.06
CA ARG A 67 5.65 -7.18 -13.06
C ARG A 67 6.99 -6.45 -13.18
N LYS A 68 6.97 -5.11 -13.23
CA LYS A 68 8.20 -4.31 -13.30
C LYS A 68 9.06 -4.47 -12.05
N ALA A 69 8.46 -4.40 -10.86
CA ALA A 69 9.16 -4.52 -9.59
C ALA A 69 9.79 -5.91 -9.42
N VAL A 70 9.02 -6.97 -9.71
CA VAL A 70 9.51 -8.35 -9.68
C VAL A 70 10.66 -8.54 -10.66
N THR A 71 10.56 -8.03 -11.88
CA THR A 71 11.63 -8.15 -12.88
C THR A 71 12.89 -7.39 -12.45
N ALA A 72 12.74 -6.20 -11.85
CA ALA A 72 13.87 -5.41 -11.36
C ALA A 72 14.56 -6.08 -10.17
N ALA A 73 13.79 -6.49 -9.16
CA ALA A 73 14.30 -7.16 -7.96
C ALA A 73 15.01 -8.47 -8.31
N THR A 74 14.40 -9.32 -9.15
CA THR A 74 15.01 -10.60 -9.54
C THR A 74 16.31 -10.42 -10.33
N ALA A 75 16.42 -9.39 -11.16
CA ALA A 75 17.66 -9.06 -11.86
C ALA A 75 18.78 -8.62 -10.91
N GLU A 76 18.44 -7.84 -9.87
CA GLU A 76 19.38 -7.38 -8.85
C GLU A 76 19.84 -8.54 -7.95
N LEU A 77 18.91 -9.33 -7.40
CA LEU A 77 19.24 -10.52 -6.59
C LEU A 77 20.10 -11.52 -7.36
N ALA A 78 19.78 -11.77 -8.64
CA ALA A 78 20.55 -12.67 -9.49
C ALA A 78 22.00 -12.16 -9.72
N SER A 79 22.17 -10.84 -9.81
CA SER A 79 23.48 -10.21 -10.01
C SER A 79 24.35 -10.29 -8.76
N ASP A 80 23.78 -10.05 -7.57
CA ASP A 80 24.54 -10.04 -6.31
C ASP A 80 24.94 -11.45 -5.88
N ALA A 81 24.10 -12.46 -6.17
CA ALA A 81 24.34 -13.87 -5.85
C ALA A 81 24.74 -14.13 -4.37
N GLU A 82 24.36 -13.22 -3.47
CA GLU A 82 24.62 -13.33 -2.04
C GLU A 82 23.64 -14.30 -1.38
N PHE A 83 22.38 -14.27 -1.81
CA PHE A 83 21.29 -15.08 -1.30
C PHE A 83 20.71 -15.96 -2.41
N GLY A 84 20.16 -17.10 -2.02
CA GLY A 84 19.54 -18.05 -2.93
C GLY A 84 18.47 -18.86 -2.20
N PRO A 85 17.83 -19.81 -2.90
CA PRO A 85 16.63 -20.47 -2.40
C PRO A 85 16.87 -21.28 -1.11
N GLY A 86 18.08 -21.82 -0.91
CA GLY A 86 18.47 -22.49 0.34
C GLY A 86 18.84 -21.57 1.50
N SER A 87 18.77 -20.24 1.33
CA SER A 87 18.92 -19.29 2.43
C SER A 87 17.71 -19.32 3.35
N VAL A 88 17.95 -19.16 4.66
CA VAL A 88 16.86 -19.05 5.63
C VAL A 88 16.10 -17.74 5.38
N GLY A 89 14.79 -17.84 5.16
CA GLY A 89 13.90 -16.70 4.94
C GLY A 89 14.09 -16.04 3.58
N TYR A 90 14.30 -16.84 2.53
CA TYR A 90 14.47 -16.31 1.18
C TYR A 90 13.17 -15.69 0.65
N GLU A 91 12.01 -16.14 1.12
CA GLU A 91 10.71 -15.54 0.87
C GLU A 91 10.67 -14.07 1.31
N GLU A 92 11.14 -13.76 2.51
CA GLU A 92 11.22 -12.40 3.02
C GLU A 92 12.23 -11.56 2.23
N ILE A 93 13.39 -12.14 1.85
CA ILE A 93 14.38 -11.44 1.02
C ILE A 93 13.78 -11.07 -0.35
N LEU A 94 13.06 -12.00 -0.99
CA LEU A 94 12.34 -11.73 -2.23
C LEU A 94 11.28 -10.65 -2.03
N GLN A 95 10.48 -10.74 -0.97
CA GLN A 95 9.42 -9.78 -0.67
C GLN A 95 9.99 -8.37 -0.45
N SER A 96 11.03 -8.24 0.36
CA SER A 96 11.71 -6.97 0.61
C SER A 96 12.34 -6.40 -0.66
N GLY A 97 13.03 -7.22 -1.45
CA GLY A 97 13.65 -6.78 -2.70
C GLY A 97 12.62 -6.26 -3.71
N ILE A 98 11.46 -6.92 -3.83
CA ILE A 98 10.37 -6.46 -4.71
C ILE A 98 9.77 -5.14 -4.21
N ALA A 99 9.55 -5.01 -2.90
CA ALA A 99 9.03 -3.78 -2.31
C ALA A 99 10.00 -2.61 -2.47
N GLU A 100 11.30 -2.85 -2.27
CA GLU A 100 12.37 -1.87 -2.46
C GLU A 100 12.46 -1.42 -3.93
N ALA A 101 12.43 -2.36 -4.88
CA ALA A 101 12.44 -2.07 -6.31
C ALA A 101 11.21 -1.26 -6.77
N ALA A 102 10.07 -1.42 -6.08
CA ALA A 102 8.87 -0.61 -6.30
C ALA A 102 8.91 0.75 -5.56
N HIS A 103 9.85 0.95 -4.64
CA HIS A 103 9.85 2.04 -3.65
C HIS A 103 8.56 2.10 -2.83
N ARG A 104 8.07 0.94 -2.39
CA ARG A 104 6.83 0.80 -1.59
C ARG A 104 7.07 -0.04 -0.34
N ASP A 105 6.07 -0.01 0.52
CA ASP A 105 5.99 -0.87 1.69
C ASP A 105 5.53 -2.29 1.25
N GLU A 106 5.97 -3.31 1.98
CA GLU A 106 5.66 -4.72 1.68
C GLU A 106 4.18 -5.09 1.88
N ARG A 107 3.37 -4.21 2.48
CA ARG A 107 1.94 -4.42 2.66
C ARG A 107 1.25 -4.77 1.34
N GLY A 108 0.47 -5.84 1.39
CA GLY A 108 -0.29 -6.34 0.25
C GLY A 108 0.56 -7.12 -0.76
N LEU A 109 1.87 -7.27 -0.56
CA LEU A 109 2.70 -8.20 -1.34
C LEU A 109 2.78 -9.54 -0.61
N THR A 110 2.64 -10.64 -1.33
CA THR A 110 2.82 -12.01 -0.80
C THR A 110 3.75 -12.79 -1.71
N VAL A 111 4.77 -13.41 -1.10
CA VAL A 111 5.67 -14.36 -1.75
C VAL A 111 5.51 -15.69 -1.02
N ALA A 112 5.15 -16.75 -1.74
CA ALA A 112 4.93 -18.07 -1.16
C ALA A 112 5.75 -19.12 -1.92
N LEU A 113 6.44 -19.98 -1.18
CA LEU A 113 7.09 -21.16 -1.73
C LEU A 113 6.02 -22.09 -2.33
N ALA A 114 6.18 -22.41 -3.61
CA ALA A 114 5.27 -23.26 -4.37
C ALA A 114 5.83 -24.67 -4.61
N SER A 115 7.15 -24.86 -4.50
CA SER A 115 7.82 -26.15 -4.61
C SER A 115 8.15 -26.76 -3.24
N ALA A 116 8.73 -27.96 -3.25
CA ALA A 116 9.41 -28.50 -2.07
C ALA A 116 10.54 -27.55 -1.61
N PRO A 117 10.84 -27.50 -0.30
CA PRO A 117 11.95 -26.69 0.20
C PRO A 117 13.28 -27.18 -0.38
N PRO A 118 14.15 -26.26 -0.83
CA PRO A 118 15.44 -26.62 -1.40
C PRO A 118 16.30 -27.31 -0.34
N THR A 119 16.97 -28.39 -0.74
CA THR A 119 17.92 -29.07 0.15
C THR A 119 19.20 -28.25 0.20
N SER A 120 19.46 -27.61 1.35
CA SER A 120 20.66 -26.78 1.51
C SER A 120 21.94 -27.60 1.33
N ALA A 121 22.77 -27.25 0.36
CA ALA A 121 24.04 -27.93 0.10
C ALA A 121 25.22 -27.22 0.80
N LEU A 122 25.02 -26.73 2.02
CA LEU A 122 25.98 -25.89 2.77
C LEU A 122 27.40 -26.47 2.85
N VAL A 123 27.52 -27.79 3.01
CA VAL A 123 28.81 -28.48 3.20
C VAL A 123 29.42 -28.92 1.87
N GLU A 124 28.62 -29.47 0.97
CA GLU A 124 29.09 -30.09 -0.26
C GLU A 124 29.16 -29.10 -1.44
N GLY A 125 28.40 -28.00 -1.36
CA GLY A 125 28.05 -27.18 -2.53
C GLY A 125 27.10 -27.94 -3.46
N GLY A 126 26.51 -27.25 -4.43
CA GLY A 126 25.64 -27.90 -5.41
C GLY A 126 24.47 -27.05 -5.89
N PRO A 127 23.69 -27.60 -6.85
CA PRO A 127 22.52 -26.91 -7.37
C PRO A 127 21.40 -26.89 -6.33
N GLU A 128 20.79 -25.73 -6.14
CA GLU A 128 19.58 -25.53 -5.36
C GLU A 128 18.53 -24.93 -6.28
N GLN A 129 17.30 -25.44 -6.22
CA GLN A 129 16.18 -24.94 -7.01
C GLN A 129 14.94 -24.81 -6.14
N ALA A 130 14.18 -23.72 -6.31
CA ALA A 130 12.86 -23.56 -5.72
C ALA A 130 11.97 -22.65 -6.57
N ASP A 131 10.67 -22.93 -6.52
CA ASP A 131 9.63 -22.15 -7.19
C ASP A 131 8.89 -21.28 -6.17
N TYR A 132 8.70 -20.00 -6.47
CA TYR A 132 7.95 -19.06 -5.63
C TYR A 132 6.82 -18.41 -6.41
N THR A 133 5.62 -18.36 -5.83
CA THR A 133 4.51 -17.59 -6.38
C THR A 133 4.44 -16.22 -5.71
N VAL A 134 4.42 -15.17 -6.54
CA VAL A 134 4.25 -13.78 -6.11
C VAL A 134 2.86 -13.30 -6.48
N SER A 135 2.16 -12.72 -5.51
CA SER A 135 0.84 -12.11 -5.70
C SER A 135 0.76 -10.80 -4.92
N ALA A 136 -0.11 -9.88 -5.35
CA ALA A 136 -0.28 -8.63 -4.64
C ALA A 136 -1.74 -8.15 -4.58
N ASP A 137 -2.11 -7.49 -3.47
CA ASP A 137 -3.41 -6.87 -3.27
C ASP A 137 -3.69 -5.80 -4.33
N GLY A 138 -4.92 -5.78 -4.84
CA GLY A 138 -5.33 -4.86 -5.90
C GLY A 138 -5.17 -5.41 -7.31
N THR A 139 -4.59 -6.60 -7.48
CA THR A 139 -4.53 -7.30 -8.77
C THR A 139 -4.71 -8.81 -8.61
N ASP A 140 -5.38 -9.45 -9.58
CA ASP A 140 -5.45 -10.91 -9.68
C ASP A 140 -4.20 -11.50 -10.36
N THR A 141 -3.19 -10.67 -10.63
CA THR A 141 -1.94 -11.10 -11.27
C THR A 141 -1.11 -11.95 -10.31
N GLN A 142 -0.69 -13.10 -10.80
CA GLN A 142 0.27 -13.97 -10.13
C GLN A 142 1.47 -14.17 -11.03
N LEU A 143 2.66 -14.19 -10.45
CA LEU A 143 3.92 -14.42 -11.15
C LEU A 143 4.63 -15.60 -10.52
N CYS A 144 5.14 -16.51 -11.34
CA CYS A 144 5.93 -17.64 -10.90
C CYS A 144 7.42 -17.31 -11.04
N LEU A 145 8.18 -17.50 -9.98
CA LEU A 145 9.63 -17.35 -9.96
C LEU A 145 10.27 -18.72 -9.87
N ASP A 146 11.00 -19.11 -10.89
CA ASP A 146 11.85 -20.31 -10.88
C ASP A 146 13.28 -19.89 -10.59
N VAL A 147 13.76 -20.22 -9.40
CA VAL A 147 15.06 -19.78 -8.86
C VAL A 147 16.03 -20.96 -8.89
N HIS A 148 17.09 -20.84 -9.70
CA HIS A 148 18.19 -21.78 -9.76
C HIS A 148 19.44 -21.14 -9.20
N ALA A 149 20.06 -21.77 -8.22
CA ALA A 149 21.29 -21.28 -7.64
C ALA A 149 22.36 -22.38 -7.55
N LEU A 150 23.62 -21.99 -7.67
CA LEU A 150 24.75 -22.90 -7.49
C LEU A 150 25.48 -22.53 -6.20
N LYS A 151 25.34 -23.34 -5.16
CA LYS A 151 25.94 -23.09 -3.85
C LYS A 151 27.45 -23.33 -3.88
N ARG A 152 28.21 -22.38 -3.35
CA ARG A 152 29.65 -22.53 -3.15
C ARG A 152 29.95 -23.53 -2.05
N ARG A 153 30.95 -24.36 -2.28
CA ARG A 153 31.45 -25.30 -1.26
C ARG A 153 32.19 -24.56 -0.15
N MET A 154 31.76 -24.76 1.09
CA MET A 154 32.41 -24.20 2.29
C MET A 154 32.63 -22.67 2.25
N ALA A 155 31.76 -21.93 1.57
CA ALA A 155 31.81 -20.48 1.52
C ALA A 155 30.41 -19.87 1.69
N MET A 156 30.36 -18.60 2.07
CA MET A 156 29.12 -17.83 2.07
C MET A 156 28.76 -17.42 0.63
N GLY A 157 27.45 -17.33 0.36
CA GLY A 157 26.91 -16.95 -0.94
C GLY A 157 26.83 -18.08 -1.96
N TYR A 158 26.62 -17.68 -3.22
CA TYR A 158 26.42 -18.55 -4.37
C TYR A 158 27.42 -18.22 -5.49
N ASP A 159 27.71 -19.21 -6.34
CA ASP A 159 28.51 -19.01 -7.56
C ASP A 159 27.71 -18.30 -8.64
N SER A 160 26.42 -18.63 -8.73
CA SER A 160 25.47 -17.98 -9.63
C SER A 160 24.07 -18.17 -9.09
N VAL A 161 23.23 -17.16 -9.29
CA VAL A 161 21.78 -17.23 -9.05
C VAL A 161 21.11 -16.80 -10.35
N THR A 162 20.21 -17.62 -10.86
CA THR A 162 19.40 -17.35 -12.04
C THR A 162 17.95 -17.39 -11.61
N ILE A 163 17.20 -16.34 -11.93
CA ILE A 163 15.78 -16.26 -11.61
C ILE A 163 15.01 -16.06 -12.91
N SER A 164 14.08 -16.95 -13.19
CA SER A 164 13.18 -16.85 -14.33
C SER A 164 11.79 -16.43 -13.85
N VAL A 165 11.17 -15.48 -14.54
CA VAL A 165 9.83 -14.98 -14.22
C VAL A 165 8.83 -15.50 -15.26
N GLY A 166 7.87 -16.30 -14.80
CA GLY A 166 6.73 -16.79 -15.57
C GLY A 166 5.43 -16.09 -15.18
N GLU A 167 4.46 -16.11 -16.09
CA GLU A 167 3.11 -15.60 -15.83
C GLU A 167 2.24 -16.70 -15.18
N GLY A 168 1.43 -16.31 -14.19
CA GLY A 168 0.55 -17.21 -13.44
C GLY A 168 1.19 -17.79 -12.18
N ALA A 169 0.41 -18.57 -11.42
CA ALA A 169 0.93 -19.35 -10.31
C ALA A 169 1.91 -20.43 -10.79
N CYS A 170 2.88 -20.76 -9.95
CA CYS A 170 3.75 -21.89 -10.22
C CYS A 170 2.95 -23.21 -10.24
N PRO A 171 3.28 -24.14 -11.16
CA PRO A 171 2.72 -25.47 -11.10
C PRO A 171 3.14 -26.15 -9.80
N ALA A 172 2.22 -26.82 -9.11
CA ALA A 172 2.57 -27.63 -7.95
C ALA A 172 3.47 -28.77 -8.42
N SER A 173 4.74 -28.72 -8.06
CA SER A 173 5.79 -29.68 -8.42
C SER A 173 6.03 -30.73 -7.34
#